data_AF-A0A2N1J566-F1
#
_entry.id   AF-A0A2N1J566-F1
#
_cell.length_a   1.000
_cell.length_b   1.000
_cell.length_c   1.000
_cell.angle_alpha   90.00
_cell.angle_beta   90.00
_cell.angle_gamma   90.00
#
_symmetry.space_group_name_H-M   'P 1'
#
loop_
_entity.id
_entity.type
_entity.pdbx_description
1 polymer ?
#
loop_
_entity_poly.entity_id
_entity_poly.type
_entity_poly.pdbx_seq_one_letter_code
_entity_poly.pdbx_strand_id
1 'polypeptide(L)' 'MTEFINKIPKAELHLHIEGTLEPKLMFQLAKRNNIKLEYNSIEEIKDAYNFTNLQSFLDIYYNGAKVLIEEEDFYDLT' A
#
# COMPACT_ATOMS: atom_id res chain seq x y z
N MET A 1 -12.22 -24.68 -7.48
CA MET A 1 -11.76 -24.48 -6.08
C MET A 1 -11.78 -22.99 -5.69
N THR A 2 -11.07 -22.11 -6.40
CA THR A 2 -11.01 -20.66 -6.10
C THR A 2 -12.39 -20.00 -6.03
N GLU A 3 -13.27 -20.28 -6.99
CA GLU A 3 -14.63 -19.73 -6.99
C GLU A 3 -15.44 -20.12 -5.76
N PHE A 4 -15.30 -21.37 -5.31
CA PHE A 4 -15.93 -21.86 -4.08
C PHE A 4 -15.37 -21.12 -2.84
N ILE A 5 -14.05 -21.02 -2.72
CA ILE A 5 -13.38 -20.31 -1.60
C ILE A 5 -13.80 -18.84 -1.55
N ASN A 6 -13.87 -18.16 -2.69
CA ASN A 6 -14.23 -16.74 -2.76
C ASN A 6 -15.68 -16.49 -2.33
N LYS A 7 -16.60 -17.41 -2.62
CA LYS A 7 -18.04 -17.29 -2.28
C LYS A 7 -18.37 -17.51 -0.80
N ILE A 8 -17.46 -18.06 0.00
CA ILE A 8 -17.67 -18.22 1.44
C ILE A 8 -17.66 -16.82 2.10
N PRO A 9 -18.67 -16.45 2.92
CA PRO A 9 -18.64 -15.21 3.72
C PRO A 9 -17.45 -15.21 4.69
N LYS A 10 -16.72 -14.10 4.78
CA LYS A 10 -15.51 -13.97 5.60
C LYS A 10 -15.57 -12.69 6.42
N ALA A 11 -14.98 -12.75 7.60
CA ALA A 11 -14.59 -11.56 8.34
C ALA A 11 -13.06 -11.49 8.33
N GLU A 12 -12.52 -10.30 8.06
CA GLU A 12 -11.09 -10.02 8.17
C GLU A 12 -10.86 -9.31 9.50
N LEU A 13 -10.18 -9.98 10.44
CA LEU A 13 -10.04 -9.53 11.83
C LEU A 13 -8.66 -8.94 12.14
N HIS A 14 -7.73 -9.04 11.19
CA HIS A 14 -6.38 -8.47 11.29
C HIS A 14 -6.01 -7.90 9.92
N LEU A 15 -6.21 -6.60 9.77
CA LEU A 15 -5.81 -5.83 8.61
C LEU A 15 -5.24 -4.50 9.10
N HIS A 16 -4.15 -4.06 8.49
CA HIS A 16 -3.65 -2.69 8.63
C HIS A 16 -4.09 -1.92 7.39
N ILE A 17 -4.86 -0.83 7.56
CA ILE A 17 -5.40 -0.06 6.43
C ILE A 17 -4.27 0.50 5.57
N GLU A 18 -3.21 1.01 6.19
CA GLU A 18 -2.04 1.51 5.47
C GLU A 18 -1.27 0.38 4.76
N GLY A 19 -1.48 -0.87 5.17
CA GLY A 19 -0.97 -2.06 4.49
C GLY A 19 -1.74 -2.41 3.20
N THR A 20 -2.86 -1.74 2.94
CA THR A 20 -3.64 -1.86 1.68
C THR A 20 -3.23 -0.83 0.63
N LEU A 21 -2.26 0.04 0.93
CA LEU A 21 -1.80 1.09 0.02
C LEU A 21 -1.05 0.48 -1.18
N GLU A 22 -1.78 0.27 -2.27
CA GLU A 22 -1.23 -0.24 -3.52
C GLU A 22 -0.22 0.74 -4.16
N PRO A 23 0.85 0.24 -4.82
CA PRO A 23 1.86 1.09 -5.46
C PRO A 23 1.27 2.14 -6.42
N LYS A 24 0.21 1.77 -7.15
CA LYS A 24 -0.46 2.69 -8.08
C LYS A 24 -1.09 3.87 -7.35
N LEU A 25 -1.80 3.62 -6.24
CA LEU A 25 -2.39 4.68 -5.42
C LEU A 25 -1.28 5.51 -4.77
N MET A 26 -0.25 4.87 -4.23
CA MET A 26 0.91 5.57 -3.65
C MET A 26 1.52 6.61 -4.61
N PHE A 27 1.72 6.27 -5.89
CA PHE A 27 2.20 7.22 -6.91
C PHE A 27 1.22 8.34 -7.20
N GLN A 28 -0.09 8.05 -7.24
CA GLN A 28 -1.13 9.06 -7.47
C GLN A 28 -1.15 10.08 -6.34
N LEU A 29 -1.13 9.61 -5.09
CA LEU A 29 -1.11 10.45 -3.89
C LEU A 29 0.19 11.24 -3.78
N ALA A 30 1.34 10.62 -4.04
CA ALA A 30 2.62 11.32 -4.07
C ALA A 30 2.62 12.49 -5.07
N LYS A 31 2.04 12.28 -6.26
CA LYS A 31 1.87 13.34 -7.25
C LYS A 31 0.90 14.42 -6.79
N ARG A 32 -0.25 14.04 -6.21
CA ARG A 32 -1.27 14.97 -5.67
C ARG A 32 -0.66 15.90 -4.61
N ASN A 33 0.14 15.32 -3.71
CA ASN A 33 0.71 16.00 -2.56
C ASN A 33 2.11 16.57 -2.79
N ASN A 34 2.63 16.53 -4.02
CA ASN A 34 3.98 16.97 -4.38
C ASN A 34 5.10 16.33 -3.54
N ILE A 35 4.93 15.06 -3.19
CA ILE A 35 5.92 14.28 -2.44
C ILE A 35 6.79 13.49 -3.41
N LYS A 36 8.11 13.63 -3.27
CA LYS A 36 9.07 12.85 -4.03
C LYS A 36 9.21 11.46 -3.39
N LEU A 37 8.85 10.42 -4.15
CA LEU A 37 9.12 9.04 -3.75
C LEU A 37 10.59 8.68 -4.00
N GLU A 38 11.08 7.70 -3.22
CA GLU A 38 12.40 7.08 -3.44
C GLU A 38 12.43 6.18 -4.68
N TYR A 39 11.25 5.85 -5.22
CA TYR A 39 11.04 4.99 -6.38
C TYR A 39 10.59 5.78 -7.60
N ASN A 40 11.08 5.39 -8.77
CA ASN A 40 10.86 6.07 -10.04
C ASN A 40 9.72 5.45 -10.85
N SER A 41 9.30 4.22 -10.53
CA SER A 41 8.18 3.55 -11.17
C SER A 41 7.41 2.60 -10.25
N ILE A 42 6.22 2.20 -10.69
CA ILE A 42 5.39 1.20 -10.00
C ILE A 42 6.12 -0.14 -9.94
N GLU A 43 6.85 -0.49 -11.00
CA GLU A 43 7.65 -1.70 -11.10
C GLU A 43 8.75 -1.73 -10.03
N GLU A 44 9.44 -0.61 -9.80
CA GLU A 44 10.49 -0.51 -8.77
C GLU A 44 9.94 -0.74 -7.36
N ILE A 45 8.73 -0.25 -7.05
CA ILE A 45 8.05 -0.53 -5.77
C ILE A 45 7.67 -2.01 -5.66
N LYS A 46 7.15 -2.61 -6.73
CA LYS A 46 6.80 -4.04 -6.73
C LYS A 46 8.02 -4.92 -6.52
N ASP A 47 9.15 -4.59 -7.14
CA ASP A 47 10.41 -5.28 -6.92
C ASP A 47 10.91 -5.10 -5.48
N ALA A 48 10.64 -3.95 -4.86
CA ALA A 48 10.95 -3.69 -3.46
C ALA A 48 10.08 -4.51 -2.48
N TYR A 49 8.94 -5.06 -2.90
CA TYR A 49 8.10 -5.95 -2.06
C TYR A 49 8.69 -7.36 -1.87
N ASN A 50 10.01 -7.50 -2.01
CA ASN A 50 10.76 -8.70 -1.68
C ASN A 50 11.43 -8.55 -0.31
N PHE A 51 10.67 -8.81 0.75
CA PHE A 51 11.10 -8.58 2.12
C PHE A 51 11.95 -9.74 2.68
N THR A 52 12.96 -9.42 3.48
CA THR A 52 13.83 -10.42 4.14
C THR A 52 13.49 -10.64 5.62
N ASN A 53 12.83 -9.66 6.24
CA ASN A 53 12.35 -9.70 7.61
C ASN A 53 11.27 -8.62 7.82
N LEU A 54 10.72 -8.57 9.03
CA LEU A 54 9.71 -7.57 9.42
C LEU A 54 10.21 -6.12 9.23
N GLN A 55 11.46 -5.82 9.58
CA GLN A 55 11.98 -4.47 9.45
C GLN A 55 12.03 -4.01 7.99
N SER A 56 12.51 -4.86 7.08
CA SER A 56 12.55 -4.55 5.65
C SER A 56 11.16 -4.29 5.04
N PHE A 57 10.12 -4.92 5.60
CA PHE A 57 8.73 -4.59 5.28
C PHE A 57 8.31 -3.24 5.86
N LEU A 58 8.58 -3.01 7.14
CA LEU A 58 8.19 -1.80 7.85
C LEU A 58 8.84 -0.54 7.26
N ASP A 59 10.07 -0.63 6.78
CA ASP A 59 10.77 0.50 6.13
C ASP A 59 9.99 1.00 4.90
N ILE A 60 9.49 0.08 4.07
CA ILE A 60 8.70 0.40 2.88
C ILE A 60 7.29 0.85 3.27
N TYR A 61 6.67 0.17 4.25
CA TYR A 61 5.36 0.53 4.79
C TYR A 61 5.30 1.98 5.26
N TYR A 62 6.25 2.40 6.11
CA TYR A 62 6.29 3.77 6.62
C TYR A 62 6.69 4.79 5.54
N ASN A 63 7.53 4.41 4.57
CA ASN A 63 7.80 5.27 3.42
C ASN A 63 6.55 5.49 2.57
N GLY A 64 5.74 4.46 2.37
CA GLY A 64 4.46 4.55 1.68
C GLY A 64 3.49 5.48 2.39
N ALA A 65 3.33 5.33 3.71
CA ALA A 65 2.41 6.13 4.52
C ALA A 65 2.69 7.66 4.45
N LYS A 66 3.92 8.08 4.08
CA LYS A 66 4.25 9.51 3.90
C LYS A 66 3.39 10.22 2.86
N VAL A 67 2.78 9.49 1.92
CA VAL A 67 1.93 10.10 0.88
C VAL A 67 0.52 10.44 1.36
N LEU A 68 0.12 9.97 2.54
CA LEU A 68 -1.19 10.17 3.14
C LEU A 68 -1.16 11.44 4.00
N ILE A 69 -1.61 12.57 3.47
CA ILE A 69 -1.48 13.90 4.09
C ILE A 69 -2.86 14.48 4.39
N GLU A 70 -3.72 14.53 3.38
CA GLU A 70 -5.03 15.15 3.42
C GLU A 70 -6.13 14.11 3.69
N GLU A 71 -7.29 14.54 4.18
CA GLU A 71 -8.45 13.68 4.44
C GLU A 71 -8.83 12.82 3.22
N GLU A 72 -8.79 13.40 2.02
CA GLU A 72 -9.09 12.71 0.76
C GLU A 72 -8.12 11.53 0.48
N ASP A 73 -6.87 11.60 0.95
CA ASP A 73 -5.91 10.51 0.76
C ASP A 73 -6.30 9.27 1.58
N PHE A 74 -6.78 9.49 2.81
CA PHE A 74 -7.29 8.42 3.66
C PHE A 74 -8.62 7.87 3.18
N TYR A 75 -9.47 8.73 2.60
CA TYR A 75 -10.71 8.31 1.95
C TYR A 75 -10.42 7.41 0.74
N ASP A 76 -9.50 7.80 -0.15
CA ASP A 76 -9.15 7.02 -1.33
C ASP A 76 -8.48 5.67 -1.00
N LEU A 77 -7.86 5.56 0.18
CA LEU A 77 -7.24 4.34 0.67
C LEU A 77 -8.26 3.32 1.21
N THR A 78 -9.44 3.75 1.63
CA THR A 78 -10.43 2.93 2.35
C THR A 78 -11.58 2.48 1.44
#